data_AF-A0A1W0CV28-F1
#
_entry.id   AF-A0A1W0CV28-F1
#
_cell.length_a   1.000
_cell.length_b   1.000
_cell.length_c   1.000
_cell.angle_alpha   90.00
_cell.angle_beta   90.00
_cell.angle_gamma   90.00
#
_symmetry.space_group_name_H-M   'P 1'
#
loop_
_entity.id
_entity.type
_entity.pdbx_description
1 polymer ?
#
loop_
_entity_poly.entity_id
_entity_poly.type
_entity_poly.pdbx_seq_one_letter_code
_entity_poly.pdbx_strand_id
1 'polypeptide(L)'
;MKLVSAIIKPFKLDEVREALSDIGVQGVTVTEVKGFGRQKGHTELYRGAEYVVDFLPKVKLEIAIDDALLDQVVEAIEKSARTGKIGDGKIFVYDLEQVVRIRTGETGADAV
;
A
#
# COMPACT_ATOMS: atom_id res chain seq x y z
N MET A 1 -3.20 -6.03 -17.07
CA MET A 1 -2.42 -5.97 -15.82
C MET A 1 -2.81 -4.71 -15.06
N LYS A 2 -2.65 -4.71 -13.74
CA LYS A 2 -2.89 -3.56 -12.87
C LYS A 2 -1.71 -3.26 -11.98
N LEU A 3 -1.56 -1.98 -11.62
CA LEU A 3 -0.77 -1.56 -10.47
C LEU A 3 -1.74 -1.24 -9.32
N VAL A 4 -1.67 -2.01 -8.25
CA VAL A 4 -2.37 -1.73 -7.01
C VAL A 4 -1.45 -0.91 -6.12
N SER A 5 -1.88 0.31 -5.78
CA SER A 5 -1.19 1.19 -4.85
C SER A 5 -1.99 1.34 -3.56
N ALA A 6 -1.49 0.81 -2.44
CA ALA A 6 -2.18 0.85 -1.16
C ALA A 6 -1.40 1.72 -0.16
N ILE A 7 -2.04 2.74 0.39
CA ILE A 7 -1.49 3.54 1.49
C ILE A 7 -2.15 3.05 2.78
N ILE A 8 -1.36 2.53 3.73
CA ILE A 8 -1.85 1.91 4.96
C ILE A 8 -1.15 2.45 6.22
N LYS A 9 -1.64 2.05 7.40
CA LYS A 9 -0.93 2.28 8.67
C LYS A 9 0.35 1.45 8.73
N PRO A 10 1.50 2.01 9.20
CA PRO A 10 2.78 1.29 9.15
C PRO A 10 2.78 -0.07 9.86
N PHE A 11 2.13 -0.18 11.03
CA PHE A 11 2.10 -1.43 11.81
C PHE A 11 1.27 -2.55 11.16
N LYS A 12 0.52 -2.27 10.08
CA LYS A 12 -0.23 -3.27 9.32
C LYS A 12 0.58 -3.89 8.17
N LEU A 13 1.80 -3.41 7.92
CA LEU A 13 2.61 -3.86 6.78
C LEU A 13 2.84 -5.37 6.76
N ASP A 14 3.23 -5.95 7.90
CA ASP A 14 3.54 -7.38 7.96
C ASP A 14 2.31 -8.25 7.68
N GLU A 15 1.16 -7.91 8.29
CA GLU A 15 -0.11 -8.62 8.09
C GLU A 15 -0.60 -8.52 6.64
N VAL A 16 -0.45 -7.36 5.99
CA VAL A 16 -0.79 -7.17 4.58
C VAL A 16 0.15 -7.99 3.68
N ARG A 17 1.45 -8.00 3.97
CA ARG A 17 2.44 -8.77 3.21
C ARG A 17 2.17 -10.27 3.29
N GLU A 18 1.84 -10.78 4.46
CA GLU A 18 1.47 -12.19 4.66
C GLU A 18 0.20 -12.55 3.88
N ALA A 19 -0.85 -11.74 4.01
CA ALA A 19 -2.11 -11.97 3.28
C ALA A 19 -1.93 -11.97 1.74
N LEU A 20 -1.04 -11.12 1.22
CA LEU A 20 -0.69 -11.10 -0.20
C LEU A 20 0.11 -12.36 -0.61
N SER A 21 1.04 -12.81 0.22
CA SER A 21 1.82 -14.02 -0.02
C SER A 21 0.93 -15.27 -0.07
N ASP A 22 -0.08 -15.36 0.80
CA ASP A 22 -1.02 -16.49 0.87
C ASP A 22 -1.85 -16.67 -0.41
N ILE A 23 -2.05 -15.57 -1.16
CA ILE A 23 -2.76 -15.57 -2.45
C ILE A 23 -1.82 -15.62 -3.66
N GLY A 24 -0.52 -15.85 -3.44
CA GLY A 24 0.48 -16.04 -4.49
C GLY A 24 1.14 -14.75 -5.00
N VAL A 25 0.93 -13.60 -4.36
CA VAL A 25 1.61 -12.34 -4.71
C VAL A 25 2.96 -12.28 -3.99
N GLN A 26 4.05 -12.44 -4.75
CA GLN A 26 5.41 -12.53 -4.20
C GLN A 26 6.21 -11.22 -4.29
N GLY A 27 5.80 -10.28 -5.16
CA GLY A 27 6.49 -9.03 -5.40
C GLY A 27 5.73 -7.84 -4.82
N VAL A 28 6.38 -7.07 -3.95
CA VAL A 28 5.85 -5.78 -3.46
C VAL A 28 6.98 -4.76 -3.35
N THR A 29 6.71 -3.53 -3.76
CA THR A 29 7.58 -2.38 -3.48
C THR A 29 6.96 -1.55 -2.36
N VAL A 30 7.75 -1.15 -1.38
CA VAL A 30 7.29 -0.43 -0.20
C VAL A 30 8.00 0.92 -0.09
N THR A 31 7.25 1.99 0.16
CA THR A 31 7.78 3.34 0.37
C THR A 31 7.16 3.97 1.60
N GLU A 32 7.98 4.56 2.46
CA GLU A 32 7.49 5.37 3.59
C GLU A 32 6.99 6.73 3.08
N VAL A 33 5.78 7.11 3.49
CA VAL A 33 5.14 8.35 3.06
C VAL A 33 4.48 9.07 4.22
N LYS A 34 4.13 10.33 4.00
CA LYS A 34 3.40 11.17 4.95
C LYS A 34 2.00 11.45 4.40
N GLY A 35 0.96 11.17 5.17
CA GLY A 35 -0.43 11.35 4.78
C GLY A 35 -1.13 12.46 5.57
N PHE A 36 -1.97 13.24 4.88
CA PHE A 36 -2.86 14.25 5.47
C PHE A 36 -4.32 13.92 5.12
N GLY A 37 -5.27 14.21 6.01
CA GLY A 37 -6.68 14.02 5.72
C GLY A 37 -7.59 14.16 6.94
N ARG A 38 -8.68 13.36 6.98
CA ARG A 38 -9.65 13.38 8.09
C ARG A 38 -9.05 13.00 9.43
N GLN A 39 -7.99 12.19 9.41
CA GLN A 39 -7.15 11.98 10.58
C GLN A 39 -6.33 13.25 10.75
N LYS A 40 -6.90 14.26 11.43
CA LYS A 40 -6.17 15.45 11.84
C LYS A 40 -5.01 14.98 12.70
N GLY A 41 -3.80 15.45 12.44
CA GLY A 41 -2.74 15.21 13.40
C GLY A 41 -2.93 16.06 14.65
N HIS A 42 -2.18 15.72 15.67
CA HIS A 42 -2.28 16.33 17.00
C HIS A 42 -1.16 17.35 17.20
N THR A 43 -1.40 18.32 18.06
CA THR A 43 -0.36 19.24 18.50
C THR A 43 0.56 18.50 19.46
N GLU A 44 1.84 18.37 19.12
CA GLU A 44 2.86 17.86 20.03
C GLU A 44 3.65 19.02 20.62
N LEU A 45 3.89 18.98 21.93
CA LEU A 45 4.86 19.88 22.56
C LEU A 45 6.26 19.29 22.36
N TYR A 46 7.09 19.97 21.58
CA TYR A 46 8.50 19.61 21.41
C TYR A 46 9.39 20.76 21.89
N ARG A 47 10.19 20.50 22.93
CA ARG A 47 11.09 21.49 23.57
C ARG A 47 10.41 22.83 23.94
N GLY A 48 9.16 22.78 24.39
CA GLY A 48 8.42 23.96 24.83
C GLY A 48 7.78 24.78 23.70
N ALA A 49 7.88 24.35 22.44
CA ALA A 49 7.13 24.90 21.32
C ALA A 49 6.03 23.93 20.89
N GLU A 50 4.84 24.45 20.58
CA GLU A 50 3.74 23.68 19.99
C GLU A 50 4.04 23.44 18.50
N TYR A 51 4.16 22.19 18.11
CA TYR A 51 4.24 21.79 16.72
C TYR A 51 2.91 21.15 16.31
N VAL A 52 2.25 21.73 15.31
CA VAL A 52 1.12 21.10 14.65
C VAL A 52 1.68 20.00 13.75
N VAL A 53 1.44 18.74 14.12
CA VAL A 53 1.76 17.62 13.24
C VAL A 53 0.66 17.55 12.20
N ASP A 54 0.83 18.14 11.03
CA ASP A 54 -0.19 18.04 9.97
C ASP A 54 -0.21 16.64 9.35
N PHE A 55 0.97 16.05 9.14
CA PHE A 55 1.12 14.79 8.42
C PHE A 55 1.44 13.62 9.34
N LEU A 56 0.77 12.49 9.09
CA LEU A 56 0.99 11.25 9.82
C LEU A 56 1.77 10.24 8.97
N PRO A 57 2.69 9.46 9.55
CA PRO A 57 3.42 8.43 8.83
C PRO A 57 2.48 7.35 8.32
N LYS A 58 2.70 6.94 7.08
CA LYS A 58 2.00 5.87 6.37
C LYS A 58 3.00 5.07 5.56
N VAL A 59 2.58 3.89 5.11
CA VAL A 59 3.36 3.07 4.20
C VAL A 59 2.57 2.94 2.89
N LYS A 60 3.23 3.18 1.76
CA LYS A 60 2.69 2.95 0.42
C LYS A 60 3.25 1.63 -0.12
N LEU A 61 2.37 0.72 -0.50
CA LEU A 61 2.67 -0.53 -1.19
C LEU A 61 2.33 -0.36 -2.66
N GLU A 62 3.20 -0.81 -3.55
CA GLU A 62 3.00 -0.82 -4.99
C GLU A 62 3.22 -2.25 -5.51
N ILE A 63 2.18 -2.81 -6.14
CA ILE A 63 2.09 -4.22 -6.50
C ILE A 63 1.58 -4.30 -7.94
N ALA A 64 2.41 -4.81 -8.86
CA ALA A 64 1.99 -5.09 -10.22
C ALA A 64 1.42 -6.51 -10.29
N ILE A 65 0.24 -6.68 -10.88
CA ILE A 65 -0.49 -7.95 -10.92
C ILE A 65 -1.15 -8.19 -12.27
N ASP A 66 -1.45 -9.46 -12.56
CA ASP A 66 -2.38 -9.81 -13.62
C ASP A 66 -3.81 -9.35 -13.28
N ASP A 67 -4.62 -9.04 -14.29
CA ASP A 67 -5.99 -8.56 -14.10
C ASP A 67 -6.86 -9.59 -13.36
N ALA A 68 -6.60 -10.89 -13.54
CA ALA A 68 -7.35 -11.96 -12.90
C ALA A 68 -7.21 -12.00 -11.36
N LEU A 69 -6.16 -11.38 -10.80
CA LEU A 69 -5.92 -11.32 -9.36
C LEU A 69 -6.46 -10.05 -8.70
N LEU A 70 -7.00 -9.10 -9.47
CA LEU A 70 -7.35 -7.77 -8.97
C LEU A 70 -8.26 -7.81 -7.74
N ASP A 71 -9.41 -8.49 -7.85
CA ASP A 71 -10.41 -8.52 -6.79
C ASP A 71 -9.85 -9.18 -5.52
N GLN A 72 -9.11 -10.29 -5.69
CA GLN A 72 -8.50 -11.03 -4.59
C GLN A 72 -7.44 -10.20 -3.85
N VAL A 73 -6.63 -9.44 -4.58
CA VAL A 73 -5.61 -8.56 -4.01
C VAL A 73 -6.23 -7.39 -3.26
N VAL A 74 -7.22 -6.73 -3.85
CA VAL A 74 -7.92 -5.62 -3.18
C VAL A 74 -8.58 -6.09 -1.89
N GLU A 75 -9.26 -7.24 -1.93
CA GLU A 75 -9.92 -7.82 -0.76
C GLU A 75 -8.90 -8.21 0.34
N ALA A 76 -7.79 -8.84 -0.03
CA ALA A 76 -6.73 -9.23 0.90
C ALA A 76 -6.13 -8.01 1.61
N ILE A 77 -5.77 -6.96 0.87
CA ILE A 77 -5.23 -5.71 1.42
C ILE A 77 -6.27 -5.04 2.31
N GLU A 78 -7.53 -4.95 1.86
CA GLU A 78 -8.59 -4.30 2.63
C GLU A 78 -8.80 -4.99 3.98
N LYS A 79 -8.93 -6.33 3.99
CA LYS A 79 -9.19 -7.10 5.21
C LYS A 79 -8.04 -7.00 6.21
N SER A 80 -6.80 -7.19 5.74
CA SER A 80 -5.60 -7.19 6.59
C SER A 80 -5.24 -5.78 7.09
N ALA A 81 -5.39 -4.74 6.27
CA ALA A 81 -5.07 -3.36 6.67
C ALA A 81 -6.15 -2.70 7.56
N ARG A 82 -7.38 -3.21 7.54
CA ARG A 82 -8.52 -2.62 8.26
C ARG A 82 -8.36 -2.75 9.78
N THR A 83 -8.56 -1.63 10.47
CA THR A 83 -8.73 -1.55 11.93
C THR A 83 -10.10 -1.05 12.34
N GLY A 84 -10.88 -0.53 11.37
CA GLY A 84 -12.19 0.08 11.59
C GLY A 84 -12.09 1.51 12.17
N LYS A 85 -10.88 2.04 12.33
CA LYS A 85 -10.63 3.39 12.86
C LYS A 85 -10.26 4.34 11.72
N ILE A 86 -10.53 5.63 11.92
CA ILE A 86 -10.13 6.68 10.96
C ILE A 86 -8.62 6.56 10.64
N GLY A 87 -8.29 6.72 9.36
CA GLY A 87 -6.91 6.73 8.88
C GLY A 87 -6.33 5.37 8.50
N ASP A 88 -7.16 4.34 8.33
CA ASP A 88 -6.73 3.03 7.81
C ASP A 88 -6.05 3.13 6.44
N GLY A 89 -6.52 4.05 5.59
CA GLY A 89 -5.84 4.40 4.35
C GLY A 89 -6.74 4.34 3.13
N LYS A 90 -6.14 4.10 1.95
CA LYS A 90 -6.83 3.96 0.66
C LYS A 90 -6.08 2.97 -0.24
N ILE A 91 -6.82 2.35 -1.15
CA ILE A 91 -6.29 1.52 -2.24
C ILE A 91 -6.66 2.22 -3.56
N PHE A 92 -5.68 2.33 -4.45
CA PHE A 92 -5.82 2.86 -5.80
C PHE A 92 -5.44 1.76 -6.79
N VAL A 93 -6.13 1.75 -7.93
CA VAL A 93 -5.89 0.79 -9.00
C VAL A 93 -5.60 1.58 -10.27
N TYR A 94 -4.49 1.27 -10.92
CA TYR A 94 -4.08 1.87 -12.19
C TYR A 94 -3.94 0.78 -13.24
N ASP A 95 -4.27 1.12 -14.49
CA ASP A 95 -3.96 0.26 -15.63
C ASP A 95 -2.45 0.27 -15.90
N LEU A 96 -1.88 -0.92 -16.12
CA LEU A 96 -0.52 -1.07 -16.61
C LEU A 96 -0.55 -1.51 -18.07
N GLU A 97 -0.02 -0.65 -18.93
CA GLU A 97 0.14 -0.96 -20.36
C GLU A 97 1.19 -2.05 -20.58
N GLN A 98 2.29 -2.01 -19.83
CA GLN A 98 3.39 -2.97 -19.94
C GLN A 98 4.09 -3.19 -18.61
N VAL A 99 4.55 -4.43 -18.39
CA VAL A 99 5.51 -4.80 -17.34
C VAL A 99 6.64 -5.57 -18.00
N VAL A 100 7.88 -5.36 -17.54
CA VAL A 100 9.08 -6.04 -18.04
C VAL A 100 9.91 -6.54 -16.87
N ARG A 101 10.21 -7.84 -16.84
CA ARG A 101 11.08 -8.43 -15.82
C ARG A 101 12.53 -8.26 -16.27
N ILE A 102 13.27 -7.35 -15.63
CA ILE A 102 14.65 -6.98 -16.00
C ILE A 102 15.57 -8.19 -16.15
N ARG A 103 15.46 -9.19 -15.26
CA ARG A 103 16.35 -10.36 -15.23
C ARG A 103 16.20 -11.28 -16.45
N THR A 104 14.98 -11.43 -16.99
CA THR A 104 14.65 -12.43 -18.01
C THR A 104 14.21 -11.80 -19.33
N GLY A 105 13.81 -10.53 -19.32
CA GLY A 105 13.20 -9.86 -20.47
C GLY A 105 11.74 -10.26 -20.72
N GLU A 106 11.14 -11.10 -19.88
CA GLU A 106 9.72 -11.44 -19.94
C GLU A 106 8.88 -10.17 -19.84
N THR A 107 7.72 -10.18 -20.51
CA THR A 107 6.83 -9.02 -20.57
C THR A 107 5.39 -9.41 -20.27
N GLY A 108 4.56 -8.45 -19.87
CA GLY A 108 3.15 -8.71 -19.63
C GLY A 108 2.92 -9.57 -18.40
N ALA A 109 1.97 -10.51 -18.50
CA ALA A 109 1.60 -11.42 -17.41
C ALA A 109 2.77 -12.31 -16.94
N ASP A 110 3.70 -12.68 -17.82
CA ASP A 110 4.87 -13.49 -17.45
C ASP A 110 5.89 -12.69 -16.59
N ALA A 111 5.78 -11.37 -16.59
CA ALA A 111 6.69 -10.47 -15.89
C ALA A 111 6.25 -10.09 -14.47
N VAL A 112 4.99 -10.35 -14.11
CA VAL A 112 4.42 -10.13 -12.78
C VAL A 112 4.57 -11.34 -11.86
#